data_AF-A0A7W8DNS7-F1
#
_entry.id   AF-A0A7W8DNS7-F1
#
_cell.length_a   1.000
_cell.length_b   1.000
_cell.length_c   1.000
_cell.angle_alpha   90.00
_cell.angle_beta   90.00
_cell.angle_gamma   90.00
#
_symmetry.space_group_name_H-M   'P 1'
#
loop_
_entity.id
_entity.type
_entity.pdbx_description
1 polymer ?
#
loop_
_entity_poly.entity_id
_entity_poly.type
_entity_poly.pdbx_seq_one_letter_code
_entity_poly.pdbx_strand_id
1 'polypeptide(L)'
;MHRLFLALLVAVWFPACQSMEKEKVVITVHSQGNDMDSPKTIFRRNVNGRNMIFKIIPEFSTQGVSAIHPFPADDGTYGVTLKLDFKGTQALDIVTRMRQGEMLMTMVNGTVVDHVIIDRPVSNGMFTVWRGLPEELVTLLEEKHPSINELKSSSTFLEMTPSTRKEKKESKRNALRDSKEKASEEKRRARGDFDPEVPEGDIVPLSELLKSTR
;
A
#
# COMPACT_ATOMS: atom_id res chain seq x y z
N MET A 1 -30.53 -1.47 -47.17
CA MET A 1 -30.12 -0.37 -46.27
C MET A 1 -30.07 -0.75 -44.78
N HIS A 2 -31.04 -1.49 -44.23
CA HIS A 2 -31.03 -1.86 -42.78
C HIS A 2 -29.92 -2.84 -42.34
N ARG A 3 -29.46 -3.74 -43.23
CA ARG A 3 -28.38 -4.68 -42.90
C ARG A 3 -27.00 -4.03 -42.72
N LEU A 4 -26.78 -2.88 -43.35
CA LEU A 4 -25.55 -2.07 -43.21
C LEU A 4 -25.57 -1.24 -41.91
N PHE A 5 -26.73 -0.76 -41.49
CA PHE A 5 -26.88 -0.03 -40.22
C PHE A 5 -26.70 -0.94 -38.99
N LEU A 6 -27.12 -2.21 -39.07
CA LEU A 6 -26.93 -3.17 -37.98
C LEU A 6 -25.46 -3.54 -37.77
N ALA A 7 -24.68 -3.65 -38.85
CA ALA A 7 -23.25 -3.96 -38.78
C ALA A 7 -22.43 -2.80 -38.17
N LEU A 8 -22.83 -1.56 -38.43
CA LEU A 8 -22.16 -0.37 -37.87
C LEU A 8 -22.41 -0.22 -36.36
N LEU A 9 -23.55 -0.70 -35.86
CA LEU A 9 -23.92 -0.60 -34.44
C LEU A 9 -23.18 -1.63 -33.56
N VAL A 10 -22.81 -2.78 -34.11
CA VAL A 10 -22.01 -3.81 -33.42
C VAL A 10 -20.54 -3.40 -33.28
N ALA A 11 -19.98 -2.66 -34.25
CA ALA A 11 -18.58 -2.21 -34.21
C ALA A 11 -18.32 -1.14 -33.13
N VAL A 12 -19.33 -0.34 -32.75
CA VAL A 12 -19.21 0.70 -31.71
C VAL A 12 -19.30 0.09 -30.30
N TRP A 13 -19.81 -1.12 -30.14
CA TRP A 13 -19.89 -1.80 -28.84
C TRP A 13 -18.65 -2.62 -28.45
N PHE A 14 -17.67 -2.77 -29.37
CA PHE A 14 -16.52 -3.64 -29.14
C PHE A 14 -15.26 -3.03 -28.49
N PRO A 15 -15.11 -1.72 -28.19
CA PRO A 15 -13.89 -1.23 -27.52
C PRO A 15 -14.06 -1.30 -26.00
N ALA A 16 -14.37 -2.47 -25.44
CA ALA A 16 -14.41 -2.69 -23.99
C ALA A 16 -13.56 -3.88 -23.54
N CYS A 17 -12.78 -4.49 -24.44
CA CYS A 17 -11.64 -5.32 -24.05
C CYS A 17 -10.40 -4.41 -23.96
N GLN A 18 -10.39 -3.50 -22.97
CA GLN A 18 -9.11 -2.98 -22.49
C GLN A 18 -8.34 -4.19 -21.98
N SER A 19 -7.26 -4.53 -22.69
CA SER A 19 -6.26 -5.46 -22.21
C SER A 19 -5.80 -4.97 -20.85
N MET A 20 -6.26 -5.59 -19.76
CA MET A 20 -5.66 -5.42 -18.45
C MET A 20 -4.18 -5.74 -18.62
N GLU A 21 -3.33 -4.71 -18.54
CA GLU A 21 -1.90 -4.89 -18.53
C GLU A 21 -1.59 -5.89 -17.43
N LYS A 22 -1.01 -7.04 -17.81
CA LYS A 22 -0.64 -8.06 -16.84
C LYS A 22 0.37 -7.42 -15.91
N GLU A 23 0.03 -7.34 -14.63
CA GLU A 23 0.95 -6.87 -13.61
C GLU A 23 2.22 -7.73 -13.69
N LYS A 24 3.35 -7.09 -13.99
CA LYS A 24 4.65 -7.78 -14.10
C LYS A 24 5.06 -8.42 -12.78
N VAL A 25 4.56 -7.89 -11.67
CA VAL A 25 4.81 -8.37 -10.32
C VAL A 25 3.48 -8.54 -9.58
N VAL A 26 3.16 -9.78 -9.25
CA VAL A 26 1.98 -10.15 -8.47
C VAL A 26 2.43 -10.88 -7.22
N ILE A 27 2.27 -10.22 -6.08
CA ILE A 27 2.44 -10.78 -4.74
C ILE A 27 1.05 -11.22 -4.27
N THR A 28 0.92 -12.46 -3.84
CA THR A 28 -0.29 -13.01 -3.24
C THR A 28 0.01 -13.64 -1.89
N VAL A 29 -0.88 -13.42 -0.92
CA VAL A 29 -0.75 -14.01 0.41
C VAL A 29 -1.88 -14.98 0.65
N HIS A 30 -1.52 -16.21 1.02
CA HIS A 30 -2.44 -17.33 1.17
C HIS A 30 -2.47 -17.77 2.63
N SER A 31 -3.68 -18.01 3.14
CA SER A 31 -3.87 -18.57 4.48
C SER A 31 -3.74 -20.09 4.47
N GLN A 32 -3.34 -20.62 5.63
CA GLN A 32 -3.38 -22.05 5.88
C GLN A 32 -4.82 -22.59 5.72
N GLY A 33 -4.95 -23.69 4.99
CA GLY A 33 -6.19 -24.43 4.85
C GLY A 33 -6.27 -25.59 5.83
N ASN A 34 -7.42 -26.26 5.84
CA ASN A 34 -7.64 -27.48 6.61
C ASN A 34 -7.88 -28.68 5.67
N ASP A 35 -7.70 -29.90 6.16
CA ASP A 35 -8.02 -31.15 5.44
C ASP A 35 -9.52 -31.30 5.12
N MET A 36 -10.38 -30.55 5.83
CA MET A 36 -11.83 -30.51 5.57
C MET A 36 -12.21 -29.64 4.36
N ASP A 37 -11.29 -28.81 3.87
CA ASP A 37 -11.55 -27.96 2.71
C ASP A 37 -11.56 -28.78 1.41
N SER A 38 -12.30 -28.32 0.40
CA SER A 38 -12.40 -29.05 -0.88
C SER A 38 -11.03 -29.18 -1.54
N PRO A 39 -10.67 -30.34 -2.11
CA PRO A 39 -9.41 -30.53 -2.84
C PRO A 39 -9.20 -29.53 -3.99
N LYS A 40 -10.28 -28.94 -4.53
CA LYS A 40 -10.22 -27.91 -5.58
C LYS A 40 -9.87 -26.52 -5.06
N THR A 41 -9.95 -26.30 -3.76
CA THR A 41 -9.70 -24.99 -3.11
C THR A 41 -8.41 -24.98 -2.31
N ILE A 42 -7.72 -26.11 -2.21
CA ILE A 42 -6.48 -26.25 -1.45
C ILE A 42 -5.33 -26.77 -2.30
N PHE A 43 -4.12 -26.44 -1.89
CA PHE A 43 -2.90 -27.02 -2.42
C PHE A 43 -1.94 -27.32 -1.28
N ARG A 44 -1.14 -28.37 -1.47
CA ARG A 44 -0.20 -28.86 -0.46
C ARG A 44 1.20 -28.38 -0.79
N ARG A 45 1.92 -27.89 0.22
CA ARG A 45 3.32 -27.52 0.12
C ARG A 45 4.09 -28.01 1.34
N ASN A 46 5.31 -28.44 1.09
CA ASN A 46 6.23 -28.79 2.15
C ASN A 46 6.88 -27.49 2.66
N VAL A 47 6.55 -27.11 3.89
CA VAL A 47 7.16 -25.97 4.58
C VAL A 47 7.84 -26.52 5.83
N ASN A 48 9.16 -26.30 5.94
CA ASN A 48 9.98 -26.78 7.06
C ASN A 48 9.87 -28.30 7.31
N GLY A 49 9.80 -29.10 6.25
CA GLY A 49 9.71 -30.57 6.33
C GLY A 49 8.31 -31.10 6.63
N ARG A 50 7.30 -30.23 6.79
CA ARG A 50 5.90 -30.60 7.04
C ARG A 50 5.05 -30.28 5.82
N ASN A 51 4.24 -31.25 5.39
CA ASN A 51 3.23 -31.00 4.37
C ASN A 51 2.09 -30.17 4.98
N MET A 52 2.10 -28.88 4.69
CA MET A 52 1.05 -27.95 5.06
C MET A 52 0.08 -27.75 3.89
N ILE A 53 -1.16 -27.43 4.25
CA ILE A 53 -2.25 -27.18 3.31
C ILE A 53 -2.48 -25.67 3.28
N PHE A 54 -2.58 -25.12 2.10
CA PHE A 54 -2.87 -23.70 1.88
C PHE A 54 -4.06 -23.54 0.96
N LYS A 55 -4.78 -22.44 1.12
CA LYS A 55 -5.92 -22.10 0.26
C LYS A 55 -5.43 -21.47 -1.04
N ILE A 56 -5.99 -21.93 -2.16
CA ILE A 56 -5.69 -21.39 -3.50
C ILE A 56 -6.14 -19.93 -3.60
N ILE A 57 -7.23 -19.56 -2.92
CA ILE A 57 -7.73 -18.18 -2.91
C ILE A 57 -6.81 -17.34 -2.02
N PRO A 58 -6.19 -16.27 -2.53
CA PRO A 58 -5.40 -15.36 -1.72
C PRO A 58 -6.31 -14.50 -0.84
N GLU A 59 -5.84 -14.19 0.37
CA GLU A 59 -6.50 -13.25 1.28
C GLU A 59 -6.36 -11.82 0.78
N PHE A 60 -5.17 -11.48 0.27
CA PHE A 60 -4.91 -10.22 -0.42
C PHE A 60 -3.80 -10.40 -1.46
N SER A 61 -3.75 -9.47 -2.41
CA SER A 61 -2.77 -9.42 -3.49
C SER A 61 -2.18 -8.02 -3.63
N THR A 62 -1.21 -7.86 -4.53
CA THR A 62 -0.60 -6.56 -4.89
C THR A 62 -1.64 -5.48 -5.25
N GLN A 63 -2.82 -5.86 -5.73
CA GLN A 63 -3.89 -4.90 -6.03
C GLN A 63 -4.41 -4.16 -4.78
N GLY A 64 -4.24 -4.75 -3.59
CA GLY A 64 -4.58 -4.14 -2.31
C GLY A 64 -3.38 -3.44 -1.64
N VAL A 65 -2.33 -3.09 -2.38
CA VAL A 65 -1.15 -2.42 -1.85
C VAL A 65 -1.17 -0.93 -2.21
N SER A 66 -1.12 -0.08 -1.19
CA SER A 66 -1.08 1.37 -1.32
C SER A 66 0.34 1.92 -1.45
N ALA A 67 1.31 1.35 -0.75
CA ALA A 67 2.71 1.76 -0.78
C ALA A 67 3.63 0.62 -0.39
N ILE A 68 4.90 0.76 -0.71
CA ILE A 68 5.92 -0.24 -0.43
C ILE A 68 7.17 0.38 0.17
N HIS A 69 7.95 -0.43 0.86
CA HIS A 69 9.28 -0.07 1.33
C HIS A 69 10.18 -1.31 1.25
N PRO A 70 11.05 -1.41 0.25
CA PRO A 70 12.00 -2.51 0.18
C PRO A 70 13.18 -2.29 1.11
N PHE A 71 13.77 -3.39 1.55
CA PHE A 71 14.97 -3.41 2.38
C PHE A 71 15.86 -4.61 2.02
N PRO A 72 17.19 -4.51 2.18
CA PRO A 72 18.08 -5.65 1.99
C PRO A 72 17.86 -6.69 3.10
N ALA A 73 17.72 -7.96 2.73
CA ALA A 73 17.61 -9.08 3.67
C ALA A 73 19.00 -9.71 3.93
N ASP A 74 19.14 -10.39 5.07
CA ASP A 74 20.39 -11.00 5.52
C ASP A 74 20.94 -12.06 4.53
N ASP A 75 20.05 -12.73 3.79
CA ASP A 75 20.37 -13.78 2.82
C ASP A 75 20.90 -13.22 1.48
N GLY A 76 21.09 -11.90 1.35
CA GLY A 76 21.51 -11.23 0.11
C GLY A 76 20.38 -11.08 -0.92
N THR A 77 19.15 -11.42 -0.53
CA THR A 77 17.92 -11.09 -1.27
C THR A 77 17.30 -9.82 -0.72
N TYR A 78 16.19 -9.37 -1.29
CA TYR A 78 15.44 -8.24 -0.74
C TYR A 78 14.19 -8.71 -0.01
N GLY A 79 13.85 -7.98 1.05
CA GLY A 79 12.54 -7.98 1.69
C GLY A 79 11.73 -6.76 1.27
N VAL A 80 10.43 -6.79 1.53
CA VAL A 80 9.55 -5.64 1.28
C VAL A 80 8.50 -5.52 2.38
N THR A 81 8.36 -4.32 2.92
CA THR A 81 7.20 -3.95 3.72
C THR A 81 6.14 -3.36 2.80
N LEU A 82 4.96 -3.95 2.82
CA LEU A 82 3.78 -3.54 2.07
C LEU A 82 2.85 -2.80 3.02
N LYS A 83 2.44 -1.59 2.64
CA LYS A 83 1.32 -0.89 3.25
C LYS A 83 0.08 -1.17 2.42
N LEU A 84 -0.86 -1.89 3.01
CA LEU A 84 -2.12 -2.26 2.38
C LEU A 84 -3.07 -1.07 2.31
N ASP A 85 -3.97 -1.11 1.33
CA ASP A 85 -5.10 -0.20 1.24
C ASP A 85 -6.15 -0.54 2.31
N PHE A 86 -7.29 0.16 2.30
CA PHE A 86 -8.36 -0.08 3.28
C PHE A 86 -8.91 -1.51 3.19
N LYS A 87 -9.09 -2.03 1.97
CA LYS A 87 -9.63 -3.38 1.76
C LYS A 87 -8.65 -4.47 2.21
N GLY A 88 -7.37 -4.33 1.86
CA GLY A 88 -6.30 -5.24 2.27
C GLY A 88 -6.05 -5.18 3.77
N THR A 89 -6.11 -3.99 4.38
CA THR A 89 -5.98 -3.83 5.84
C THR A 89 -7.10 -4.57 6.58
N GLN A 90 -8.35 -4.45 6.11
CA GLN A 90 -9.47 -5.19 6.69
C GLN A 90 -9.32 -6.71 6.51
N ALA A 91 -8.91 -7.16 5.32
CA ALA A 91 -8.66 -8.58 5.07
C ALA A 91 -7.57 -9.13 6.01
N LEU A 92 -6.46 -8.41 6.16
CA LEU A 92 -5.37 -8.77 7.06
C LEU A 92 -5.83 -8.81 8.53
N ASP A 93 -6.57 -7.81 8.99
CA ASP A 93 -7.09 -7.76 10.37
C ASP A 93 -8.04 -8.94 10.66
N ILE A 94 -8.94 -9.27 9.72
CA ILE A 94 -9.85 -10.41 9.85
C ILE A 94 -9.07 -11.72 9.90
N VAL A 95 -8.15 -11.94 8.96
CA VAL A 95 -7.38 -13.19 8.88
C VAL A 95 -6.52 -13.38 10.11
N THR A 96 -5.81 -12.34 10.55
CA THR A 96 -4.91 -12.42 11.70
C THR A 96 -5.67 -12.60 13.03
N ARG A 97 -6.91 -12.13 13.14
CA ARG A 97 -7.80 -12.41 14.29
C ARG A 97 -8.38 -13.82 14.27
N MET A 98 -8.86 -14.27 13.13
CA MET A 98 -9.59 -15.53 13.01
C MET A 98 -8.67 -16.76 13.00
N ARG A 99 -7.41 -16.58 12.59
CA ARG A 99 -6.45 -17.65 12.30
C ARG A 99 -5.14 -17.47 13.06
N GLN A 100 -5.22 -17.02 14.30
CA GLN A 100 -4.04 -16.84 15.14
C GLN A 100 -3.32 -18.18 15.38
N GLY A 101 -2.00 -18.19 15.22
CA GLY A 101 -1.17 -19.40 15.27
C GLY A 101 -1.08 -20.18 13.95
N GLU A 102 -1.87 -19.83 12.93
CA GLU A 102 -1.73 -20.40 11.59
C GLU A 102 -0.64 -19.68 10.78
N MET A 103 -0.24 -20.30 9.68
CA MET A 103 0.77 -19.77 8.77
C MET A 103 0.15 -19.02 7.58
N LEU A 104 0.74 -17.87 7.26
CA LEU A 104 0.55 -17.17 5.99
C LEU A 104 1.72 -17.48 5.07
N MET A 105 1.40 -17.80 3.83
CA MET A 105 2.40 -18.05 2.80
C MET A 105 2.34 -16.94 1.76
N THR A 106 3.48 -16.33 1.49
CA THR A 106 3.63 -15.32 0.45
C THR A 106 4.15 -15.98 -0.81
N MET A 107 3.43 -15.74 -1.91
CA MET A 107 3.83 -16.15 -3.25
C MET A 107 4.05 -14.93 -4.13
N VAL A 108 5.05 -15.00 -4.99
CA VAL A 108 5.39 -13.96 -5.97
C VAL A 108 5.42 -14.61 -7.34
N ASN A 109 4.55 -14.15 -8.24
CA ASN A 109 4.37 -14.72 -9.57
C ASN A 109 4.18 -16.25 -9.56
N GLY A 110 3.54 -16.79 -8.51
CA GLY A 110 3.28 -18.23 -8.32
C GLY A 110 4.44 -19.03 -7.68
N THR A 111 5.56 -18.37 -7.37
CA THR A 111 6.68 -18.98 -6.64
C THR A 111 6.54 -18.68 -5.15
N VAL A 112 6.77 -19.68 -4.29
CA VAL A 112 6.74 -19.49 -2.84
C VAL A 112 8.03 -18.80 -2.41
N VAL A 113 7.87 -17.68 -1.72
CA VAL A 113 9.00 -16.81 -1.33
C VAL A 113 9.23 -16.87 0.18
N ASP A 114 8.19 -16.64 0.96
CA ASP A 114 8.30 -16.54 2.41
C ASP A 114 7.07 -17.12 3.11
N HIS A 115 7.23 -17.43 4.40
CA HIS A 115 6.16 -17.90 5.26
C HIS A 115 6.25 -17.23 6.63
N VAL A 116 5.12 -16.76 7.13
CA VAL A 116 5.02 -16.00 8.38
C VAL A 116 3.95 -16.64 9.26
N ILE A 117 4.24 -16.79 10.55
CA ILE A 117 3.27 -17.28 11.53
C ILE A 117 2.49 -16.09 12.09
N ILE A 118 1.17 -16.25 12.23
CA ILE A 118 0.30 -15.22 12.80
C ILE A 118 0.42 -15.26 14.32
N ASP A 119 1.24 -14.39 14.89
CA ASP A 119 1.38 -14.30 16.34
C ASP A 119 0.30 -13.42 16.99
N ARG A 120 -0.06 -12.31 16.33
CA ARG A 120 -0.98 -11.29 16.85
C ARG A 120 -1.87 -10.72 15.74
N PRO A 121 -3.06 -10.18 16.09
CA PRO A 121 -3.88 -9.45 15.14
C PRO A 121 -3.18 -8.17 14.68
N VAL A 122 -3.22 -7.93 13.37
CA VAL A 122 -2.54 -6.80 12.73
C VAL A 122 -3.57 -5.85 12.14
N SER A 123 -3.81 -4.72 12.82
CA SER A 123 -4.79 -3.71 12.41
C SER A 123 -4.17 -2.49 11.72
N ASN A 124 -2.83 -2.41 11.66
CA ASN A 124 -2.10 -1.26 11.10
C ASN A 124 -1.97 -1.30 9.57
N GLY A 125 -2.39 -2.39 8.92
CA GLY A 125 -2.31 -2.56 7.48
C GLY A 125 -0.89 -2.73 6.93
N MET A 126 0.10 -3.01 7.79
CA MET A 126 1.46 -3.26 7.35
C MET A 126 1.75 -4.75 7.33
N PHE A 127 2.23 -5.25 6.20
CA PHE A 127 2.64 -6.63 6.03
C PHE A 127 4.06 -6.69 5.50
N THR A 128 4.95 -7.43 6.16
CA THR A 128 6.37 -7.50 5.78
C THR A 128 6.70 -8.89 5.27
N VAL A 129 7.31 -8.93 4.10
CA VAL A 129 7.96 -10.11 3.52
C VAL A 129 9.44 -9.98 3.81
N TRP A 130 10.01 -10.91 4.57
CA TRP A 130 11.35 -10.73 5.12
C TRP A 130 12.46 -10.97 4.10
N ARG A 131 12.25 -11.89 3.16
CA ARG A 131 13.28 -12.33 2.21
C ARG A 131 12.70 -12.95 0.95
N GLY A 132 13.58 -13.15 -0.03
CA GLY A 132 13.35 -13.97 -1.22
C GLY A 132 12.77 -13.22 -2.41
N LEU A 133 12.81 -11.88 -2.41
CA LEU A 133 12.55 -11.07 -3.60
C LEU A 133 13.85 -10.82 -4.37
N PRO A 134 13.86 -11.04 -5.70
CA PRO A 134 14.98 -10.64 -6.54
C PRO A 134 15.01 -9.13 -6.72
N GLU A 135 16.20 -8.56 -6.88
CA GLU A 135 16.42 -7.10 -7.02
C GLU A 135 15.61 -6.49 -8.18
N GLU A 136 15.59 -7.16 -9.34
CA GLU A 136 14.84 -6.70 -10.52
C GLU A 136 13.35 -6.49 -10.22
N LEU A 137 12.78 -7.34 -9.37
CA LEU A 137 11.37 -7.29 -9.01
C LEU A 137 11.09 -6.16 -8.01
N VAL A 138 12.04 -5.86 -7.14
CA VAL A 138 11.95 -4.74 -6.22
C VAL A 138 11.96 -3.41 -6.97
N THR A 139 12.86 -3.23 -7.93
CA THR A 139 12.92 -2.02 -8.75
C THR A 139 11.60 -1.78 -9.50
N LEU A 140 10.99 -2.83 -10.04
CA LEU A 140 9.67 -2.76 -10.69
C LEU A 140 8.54 -2.39 -9.71
N LEU A 141 8.65 -2.83 -8.46
CA LEU A 141 7.68 -2.48 -7.43
C LEU A 141 7.83 -1.01 -7.02
N GLU A 142 9.06 -0.51 -6.87
CA GLU A 142 9.37 0.88 -6.53
C GLU A 142 8.92 1.86 -7.62
N GLU A 143 9.04 1.48 -8.89
CA GLU A 143 8.53 2.30 -10.00
C GLU A 143 7.01 2.45 -9.95
N LYS A 144 6.28 1.41 -9.54
CA LYS A 144 4.82 1.36 -9.60
C LYS A 144 4.13 1.94 -8.37
N HIS A 145 4.73 1.78 -7.19
CA HIS A 145 4.11 2.15 -5.92
C HIS A 145 4.91 3.22 -5.20
N PRO A 146 4.26 4.24 -4.60
CA PRO A 146 4.96 5.23 -3.80
C PRO A 146 5.62 4.59 -2.58
N SER A 147 6.72 5.18 -2.13
CA SER A 147 7.38 4.79 -0.89
C SER A 147 6.45 5.04 0.31
N ILE A 148 6.47 4.16 1.31
CA ILE A 148 5.64 4.29 2.54
C ILE A 148 5.83 5.66 3.21
N ASN A 149 7.04 6.24 3.15
CA ASN A 149 7.36 7.52 3.79
C ASN A 149 6.75 8.73 3.07
N GLU A 150 6.35 8.59 1.80
CA GLU A 150 5.80 9.69 0.99
C GLU A 150 4.27 9.77 1.03
N LEU A 151 3.61 8.79 1.63
CA LEU A 151 2.16 8.82 1.80
C LEU A 151 1.78 9.91 2.81
N LYS A 152 1.40 11.07 2.27
CA LYS A 152 0.70 12.10 3.04
C LYS A 152 -0.51 11.47 3.74
N SER A 153 -0.58 11.66 5.04
CA SER A 153 -1.68 11.16 5.86
C SER A 153 -3.01 11.56 5.22
N SER A 154 -3.90 10.60 5.00
CA SER A 154 -5.25 10.84 4.50
C SER A 154 -6.08 11.74 5.43
N SER A 155 -5.59 12.01 6.65
CA SER A 155 -6.13 13.05 7.53
C SER A 155 -6.08 14.45 6.91
N THR A 156 -5.16 14.72 5.98
CA THR A 156 -5.13 16.00 5.24
C THR A 156 -6.24 16.08 4.19
N PHE A 157 -6.74 14.96 3.67
CA PHE A 157 -7.85 14.93 2.71
C PHE A 157 -9.23 14.70 3.37
N LEU A 158 -9.24 14.36 4.66
CA LEU A 158 -10.40 14.40 5.54
C LEU A 158 -10.70 15.81 6.06
N GLU A 159 -10.29 16.87 5.35
CA GLU A 159 -10.93 18.17 5.51
C GLU A 159 -12.39 18.00 5.11
N MET A 160 -13.28 18.03 6.11
CA MET A 160 -14.72 17.92 5.90
C MET A 160 -15.13 18.87 4.79
N THR A 161 -15.87 18.36 3.81
CA THR A 161 -16.54 19.26 2.86
C THR A 161 -17.44 20.18 3.69
N PRO A 162 -17.27 21.51 3.61
CA PRO A 162 -18.00 22.44 4.45
C PRO A 162 -19.50 22.24 4.19
N SER A 163 -20.21 21.74 5.19
CA SER A 163 -21.60 21.31 5.03
C SER A 163 -22.55 22.50 5.20
N THR A 164 -22.20 23.45 6.08
CA THR A 164 -23.00 24.65 6.34
C THR A 164 -22.60 25.84 5.46
N ARG A 165 -23.55 26.76 5.22
CA ARG A 165 -23.33 27.97 4.40
C ARG A 165 -22.26 28.91 4.98
N LYS A 166 -22.10 28.91 6.31
CA LYS A 166 -21.10 29.71 7.03
C LYS A 166 -19.70 29.12 6.83
N GLU A 167 -19.55 27.80 7.01
CA GLU A 167 -18.29 27.07 6.76
C GLU A 167 -17.85 27.19 5.30
N LYS A 168 -18.77 27.11 4.32
CA LYS A 168 -18.43 27.29 2.88
C LYS A 168 -17.83 28.66 2.58
N LYS A 169 -18.29 29.71 3.27
CA LYS A 169 -17.78 31.08 3.08
C LYS A 169 -16.40 31.25 3.72
N GLU A 170 -16.18 30.60 4.84
CA GLU A 170 -14.93 30.62 5.59
C GLU A 170 -13.84 29.79 4.89
N SER A 171 -14.17 28.59 4.42
CA SER A 171 -13.25 27.77 3.61
C SER A 171 -12.81 28.48 2.33
N LYS A 172 -13.75 29.13 1.62
CA LYS A 172 -13.43 29.93 0.44
C LYS A 172 -12.51 31.10 0.77
N ARG A 173 -12.64 31.70 1.96
CA ARG A 173 -11.77 32.80 2.41
C ARG A 173 -10.37 32.28 2.74
N ASN A 174 -10.27 31.14 3.42
CA ASN A 174 -9.00 30.54 3.81
C ASN A 174 -8.23 30.05 2.57
N ALA A 175 -8.86 29.31 1.66
CA ALA A 175 -8.23 28.89 0.40
C ALA A 175 -7.73 30.08 -0.45
N LEU A 176 -8.43 31.22 -0.42
CA LEU A 176 -8.02 32.44 -1.11
C LEU A 176 -6.87 33.16 -0.41
N ARG A 177 -6.69 32.96 0.91
CA ARG A 177 -5.50 33.43 1.66
C ARG A 177 -4.32 32.53 1.39
N ASP A 178 -4.49 31.21 1.47
CA ASP A 178 -3.42 30.23 1.26
C ASP A 178 -2.87 30.31 -0.17
N SER A 179 -3.74 30.49 -1.17
CA SER A 179 -3.31 30.71 -2.56
C SER A 179 -2.57 32.04 -2.75
N LYS A 180 -2.94 33.10 -2.01
CA LYS A 180 -2.21 34.38 -2.01
C LYS A 180 -0.85 34.26 -1.33
N GLU A 181 -0.79 33.51 -0.22
CA GLU A 181 0.44 33.25 0.52
C GLU A 181 1.42 32.43 -0.34
N LYS A 182 0.96 31.32 -0.94
CA LYS A 182 1.74 30.53 -1.90
C LYS A 182 2.20 31.36 -3.11
N ALA A 183 1.32 32.17 -3.70
CA ALA A 183 1.70 33.05 -4.80
C ALA A 183 2.70 34.15 -4.38
N SER A 184 2.68 34.56 -3.12
CA SER A 184 3.65 35.50 -2.57
C SER A 184 4.99 34.84 -2.25
N GLU A 185 4.97 33.61 -1.73
CA GLU A 185 6.15 32.77 -1.52
C GLU A 185 6.82 32.40 -2.84
N GLU A 186 6.07 32.02 -3.88
CA GLU A 186 6.60 31.77 -5.23
C GLU A 186 7.24 33.03 -5.81
N LYS A 187 6.62 34.20 -5.60
CA LYS A 187 7.19 35.50 -6.01
C LYS A 187 8.39 35.94 -5.18
N ARG A 188 8.55 35.44 -3.95
CA ARG A 188 9.73 35.64 -3.09
C ARG A 188 10.86 34.70 -3.50
N ARG A 189 10.55 33.41 -3.70
CA ARG A 189 11.47 32.38 -4.23
C ARG A 189 12.01 32.77 -5.62
N ALA A 190 11.15 33.27 -6.51
CA ALA A 190 11.56 33.78 -7.82
C ALA A 190 12.39 35.07 -7.77
N ARG A 191 12.31 35.83 -6.66
CA ARG A 191 13.13 37.03 -6.40
C ARG A 191 14.45 36.74 -5.70
N GLY A 192 14.70 35.49 -5.30
CA GLY A 192 15.96 35.07 -4.68
C GLY A 192 16.12 35.44 -3.20
N ASP A 193 15.07 35.92 -2.53
CA ASP A 193 15.07 36.09 -1.06
C ASP A 193 14.76 34.73 -0.42
N PHE A 194 15.81 34.06 0.05
CA PHE A 194 15.72 32.83 0.84
C PHE A 194 15.83 33.23 2.31
N ASP A 195 14.72 33.14 3.07
CA ASP A 195 14.85 33.12 4.53
C ASP A 195 15.59 31.84 4.91
N PRO A 196 16.54 31.87 5.87
CA PRO A 196 17.24 30.67 6.29
C PRO A 196 16.20 29.65 6.77
N GLU A 197 16.25 28.44 6.21
CA GLU A 197 15.48 27.31 6.72
C GLU A 197 15.72 27.25 8.23
N VAL A 198 14.63 27.35 9.00
CA VAL A 198 14.68 27.06 10.43
C VAL A 198 15.24 25.63 10.50
N PRO A 199 16.39 25.41 11.16
CA PRO A 199 16.97 24.07 11.19
C PRO A 199 15.91 23.10 11.69
N GLU A 200 15.72 21.98 11.00
CA GLU A 200 15.05 20.79 11.52
C GLU A 200 15.91 20.15 12.63
N GLY A 201 16.31 20.97 13.61
CA GLY A 201 16.91 20.53 14.85
C GLY A 201 15.76 20.17 15.78
N ASP A 202 15.74 18.91 16.19
CA ASP A 202 14.83 18.31 17.15
C ASP A 202 14.37 19.33 18.21
N ILE A 203 13.06 19.40 18.40
CA ILE A 203 12.45 20.09 19.53
C ILE A 203 12.80 19.27 20.77
N VAL A 204 14.03 19.39 21.24
CA VAL A 204 14.48 18.80 22.50
C VAL A 204 13.74 19.54 23.60
N PRO A 205 12.85 18.87 24.35
CA PRO A 205 12.12 19.53 25.42
C PRO A 205 13.11 20.04 26.46
N LEU A 206 12.87 21.25 27.00
CA LEU A 206 13.75 21.96 27.95
C LEU A 206 14.20 21.10 29.15
N SER A 207 13.45 20.04 29.46
CA SER A 207 13.77 19.02 30.46
C SER A 207 15.06 18.23 30.18
N GLU A 208 15.43 18.02 28.93
CA GLU A 208 16.65 17.27 28.57
C GLU A 208 17.92 18.14 28.64
N LEU A 209 17.82 19.43 28.31
CA LEU A 209 18.92 20.38 28.47
C LEU A 209 19.32 20.59 29.94
N LEU A 210 18.36 20.54 30.87
CA LEU A 210 18.62 20.69 32.31
C LEU A 210 19.21 19.44 32.98
N LYS A 211 19.13 18.26 32.35
CA LYS A 211 19.74 17.01 32.87
C LYS A 211 21.22 16.88 32.54
N SER A 212 21.70 17.56 31.51
CA SER A 212 23.09 17.53 31.05
C SER A 212 24.04 18.40 31.91
N THR A 213 23.49 19.33 32.70
CA THR A 213 24.28 20.30 33.50
C THR A 213 24.41 19.91 34.98
N ARG A 214 24.45 18.62 35.33
CA ARG A 214 24.69 18.19 36.72
C ARG A 214 25.62 17.00 36.83
#